data_AF-A0A969UW33-F1
#
_entry.id   AF-A0A969UW33-F1
#
_cell.length_a   1.000
_cell.length_b   1.000
_cell.length_c   1.000
_cell.angle_alpha   90.00
_cell.angle_beta   90.00
_cell.angle_gamma   90.00
#
_symmetry.space_group_name_H-M   'P 1'
#
loop_
_entity.id
_entity.type
_entity.pdbx_description
1 polymer ?
#
loop_
_entity_poly.entity_id
_entity_poly.type
_entity_poly.pdbx_seq_one_letter_code
_entity_poly.pdbx_strand_id
1 'polypeptide(L)'
;HLLNFLVADKPQHPNHFTFIDLITNLGPIATIGILLKIVLICRKVKPCLERRLSILFSHYEMCTRESVEWLVQALETLNVALTTNFGSITLSLIH
;
A
#
# COMPACT_ATOMS: atom_id res chain seq x y z
N HIS A 1 3.01 -2.22 -14.72
CA HIS A 1 2.39 -1.09 -15.44
C HIS A 1 1.26 -0.45 -14.63
N LEU A 2 0.13 -1.12 -14.37
CA LEU A 2 -0.97 -0.49 -13.61
C LEU A 2 -0.57 -0.04 -12.19
N LEU A 3 0.03 -0.92 -11.39
CA LEU A 3 0.49 -0.56 -10.03
C LEU A 3 1.59 0.51 -10.04
N ASN A 4 2.37 0.60 -11.12
CA ASN A 4 3.37 1.66 -11.26
C ASN A 4 2.70 3.03 -11.38
N PHE A 5 1.60 3.10 -12.14
CA PHE A 5 0.81 4.32 -12.34
C PHE A 5 0.00 4.69 -11.07
N LEU A 6 -0.58 3.70 -10.40
CA LEU A 6 -1.44 3.94 -9.23
C LEU A 6 -0.66 4.26 -7.96
N VAL A 7 0.60 3.80 -7.82
CA VAL A 7 1.38 3.90 -6.59
C VAL A 7 2.68 4.67 -6.81
N ALA A 8 3.66 4.04 -7.48
CA ALA A 8 4.95 4.63 -7.80
C ALA A 8 5.72 3.79 -8.84
N ASP A 9 6.47 4.45 -9.73
CA ASP A 9 7.21 3.76 -10.80
C ASP A 9 8.71 3.61 -10.52
N LYS A 10 9.40 4.65 -10.02
CA LYS A 10 10.87 4.67 -9.89
C LYS A 10 11.36 5.19 -8.52
N PRO A 11 12.47 4.66 -7.95
CA PRO A 11 12.98 5.12 -6.65
C PRO A 11 13.37 6.61 -6.58
N GLN A 12 14.01 7.14 -7.63
CA GLN A 12 14.55 8.51 -7.63
C GLN A 12 13.47 9.58 -7.84
N HIS A 13 12.44 9.25 -8.63
CA HIS A 13 11.29 10.10 -8.91
C HIS A 13 10.05 9.20 -8.98
N PRO A 14 9.37 8.98 -7.84
CA PRO A 14 8.33 7.95 -7.74
C PRO A 14 7.12 8.20 -8.65
N ASN A 15 6.90 9.44 -9.12
CA ASN A 15 5.72 9.87 -9.85
C ASN A 15 4.43 9.33 -9.20
N HIS A 16 4.26 9.69 -7.93
CA HIS A 16 3.24 9.17 -7.03
C HIS A 16 2.10 10.15 -6.79
N PHE A 17 1.97 11.18 -7.63
CA PHE A 17 0.89 12.16 -7.54
C PHE A 17 -0.49 11.51 -7.69
N THR A 18 -0.63 10.51 -8.57
CA THR A 18 -1.86 9.71 -8.67
C THR A 18 -2.21 9.04 -7.33
N PHE A 19 -1.21 8.49 -6.64
CA PHE A 19 -1.45 7.84 -5.36
C PHE A 19 -1.87 8.85 -4.30
N ILE A 20 -1.18 10.00 -4.22
CA ILE A 20 -1.53 11.09 -3.31
C ILE A 20 -2.94 11.61 -3.61
N ASP A 21 -3.29 11.81 -4.88
CA ASP A 21 -4.61 12.29 -5.30
C ASP A 21 -5.72 11.30 -4.89
N LEU A 22 -5.51 10.00 -5.12
CA LEU A 22 -6.45 8.97 -4.67
C LEU A 22 -6.60 8.95 -3.15
N ILE A 23 -5.51 8.99 -2.40
CA ILE A 23 -5.55 9.01 -0.93
C ILE A 23 -6.24 10.27 -0.41
N THR A 24 -5.96 11.42 -1.00
CA THR A 24 -6.51 12.71 -0.54
C THR A 24 -8.00 12.83 -0.84
N ASN A 25 -8.45 12.34 -2.00
CA ASN A 25 -9.85 12.51 -2.42
C ASN A 25 -10.76 11.33 -2.01
N LEU A 26 -10.23 10.10 -1.95
CA LEU A 26 -11.02 8.90 -1.62
C LEU A 26 -10.75 8.37 -0.21
N GLY A 27 -9.67 8.82 0.42
CA GLY A 27 -9.21 8.30 1.68
C GLY A 27 -8.40 6.99 1.55
N PRO A 28 -7.69 6.60 2.62
CA PRO A 28 -6.82 5.44 2.63
C PRO A 28 -7.60 4.12 2.47
N ILE A 29 -8.76 3.97 3.11
CA ILE A 29 -9.56 2.72 3.06
C ILE A 29 -10.00 2.40 1.63
N ALA A 30 -10.59 3.36 0.92
CA ALA A 30 -11.07 3.15 -0.44
C ALA A 30 -9.91 2.89 -1.42
N THR A 31 -8.83 3.68 -1.32
CA THR A 31 -7.65 3.54 -2.18
C THR A 31 -6.97 2.19 -2.00
N ILE A 32 -6.67 1.80 -0.76
CA ILE A 32 -6.08 0.49 -0.45
C ILE A 32 -7.04 -0.64 -0.84
N GLY A 33 -8.36 -0.47 -0.65
CA GLY A 33 -9.35 -1.44 -1.08
C GLY A 33 -9.32 -1.71 -2.59
N ILE A 34 -9.13 -0.68 -3.43
CA ILE A 34 -8.97 -0.84 -4.88
C ILE A 34 -7.69 -1.61 -5.21
N LEU A 35 -6.56 -1.22 -4.62
CA LEU A 35 -5.29 -1.91 -4.82
C LEU A 35 -5.35 -3.37 -4.37
N LEU A 36 -6.02 -3.64 -3.24
CA LEU A 36 -6.23 -4.97 -2.72
C LEU A 36 -7.10 -5.81 -3.66
N LYS A 37 -8.19 -5.27 -4.19
CA LYS A 37 -9.03 -5.98 -5.18
C LYS A 37 -8.22 -6.39 -6.42
N ILE A 38 -7.36 -5.51 -6.93
CA ILE A 38 -6.46 -5.83 -8.05
C ILE A 38 -5.53 -6.99 -7.70
N VAL A 39 -4.92 -6.95 -6.50
CA VAL A 39 -4.02 -8.01 -6.04
C VAL A 39 -4.76 -9.32 -5.77
N LEU A 40 -6.00 -9.28 -5.30
CA LEU A 40 -6.83 -10.47 -5.08
C LEU A 40 -7.22 -11.15 -6.39
N ILE A 41 -7.50 -10.39 -7.45
CA ILE A 41 -7.74 -10.91 -8.80
C ILE A 41 -6.49 -11.60 -9.36
N CYS A 42 -5.30 -11.03 -9.13
CA CYS A 42 -4.04 -11.59 -9.59
C CYS A 42 -3.00 -11.65 -8.46
N ARG A 43 -3.05 -12.71 -7.64
CA ARG A 43 -2.19 -12.84 -6.44
C ARG A 43 -0.69 -12.75 -6.74
N LYS A 44 -0.27 -13.10 -7.95
CA LYS A 44 1.13 -12.98 -8.41
C LYS A 44 1.65 -11.53 -8.37
N VAL A 45 0.78 -10.53 -8.34
CA VAL A 45 1.18 -9.11 -8.29
C VAL A 45 1.30 -8.55 -6.87
N LYS A 46 1.03 -9.32 -5.81
CA LYS A 46 1.23 -8.87 -4.42
C LYS A 46 2.65 -8.34 -4.16
N PRO A 47 3.73 -9.05 -4.53
CA PRO A 47 5.09 -8.53 -4.35
C PRO A 47 5.35 -7.26 -5.15
N CYS A 48 4.65 -7.06 -6.28
CA CYS A 48 4.75 -5.83 -7.07
C CYS A 48 4.15 -4.65 -6.31
N LEU A 49 2.99 -4.81 -5.68
CA LEU A 49 2.36 -3.79 -4.85
C LEU A 49 3.28 -3.42 -3.67
N GLU A 50 3.77 -4.42 -2.93
CA GLU A 50 4.68 -4.22 -1.80
C GLU A 50 5.94 -3.46 -2.22
N ARG A 51 6.53 -3.82 -3.36
CA ARG A 51 7.68 -3.11 -3.91
C ARG A 51 7.37 -1.65 -4.30
N ARG A 52 6.15 -1.33 -4.72
CA ARG A 52 5.80 0.06 -5.04
C ARG A 52 5.64 0.91 -3.78
N LEU A 53 5.08 0.32 -2.73
CA LEU A 53 4.95 1.00 -1.44
C LEU A 53 6.30 1.14 -0.73
N SER A 54 7.23 0.19 -0.90
CA SER A 54 8.58 0.33 -0.37
C SER A 54 9.32 1.52 -1.01
N ILE A 55 9.09 1.79 -2.30
CA ILE A 55 9.63 2.98 -2.97
C ILE A 55 9.10 4.26 -2.29
N LEU A 56 7.80 4.32 -2.00
CA LEU A 56 7.20 5.47 -1.31
C LEU A 56 7.74 5.62 0.11
N PHE A 57 7.85 4.52 0.85
CA PHE A 57 8.41 4.52 2.19
C PHE A 57 9.84 5.09 2.18
N SER A 58 10.74 4.55 1.33
CA SER A 58 12.10 5.05 1.22
C SER A 58 12.19 6.51 0.78
N HIS A 59 11.26 6.98 -0.07
CA HIS A 59 11.23 8.38 -0.48
C HIS A 59 10.89 9.34 0.67
N TYR A 60 10.10 8.90 1.64
CA TYR A 60 9.62 9.70 2.77
C TYR A 60 10.26 9.32 4.11
N GLU A 61 11.25 8.43 4.14
CA GLU A 61 11.79 7.85 5.38
C GLU A 61 12.41 8.89 6.33
N MET A 62 12.91 10.00 5.78
CA MET A 62 13.51 11.10 6.55
C MET A 62 12.49 12.19 6.94
N CYS A 63 11.24 12.07 6.49
CA CYS A 63 10.19 13.05 6.81
C CYS A 63 9.60 12.79 8.20
N THR A 64 9.13 13.85 8.86
CA THR A 64 8.42 13.70 10.15
C THR A 64 7.07 13.04 9.91
N ARG A 65 6.61 12.23 10.88
CA ARG A 65 5.30 11.56 10.81
C ARG A 65 4.17 12.53 10.47
N GLU A 66 4.18 13.72 11.06
CA GLU A 66 3.19 14.79 10.85
C GLU A 66 3.15 15.26 9.40
N SER A 67 4.32 15.36 8.73
CA SER A 67 4.40 15.80 7.32
C SER A 67 3.93 14.74 6.31
N VAL A 68 3.80 13.48 6.73
CA VAL A 68 3.46 12.36 5.86
C VAL A 68 2.31 11.51 6.43
N GLU A 69 1.39 12.14 7.17
CA GLU A 69 0.26 11.46 7.81
C GLU A 69 -0.53 10.60 6.82
N TRP A 70 -0.74 11.09 5.59
CA TRP A 70 -1.40 10.35 4.51
C TRP A 70 -0.73 9.00 4.20
N LEU A 71 0.61 8.95 4.24
CA LEU A 71 1.38 7.73 3.96
C LEU A 71 1.30 6.77 5.14
N VAL A 72 1.37 7.30 6.36
CA VAL A 72 1.22 6.52 7.59
C VAL A 72 -0.14 5.81 7.61
N GLN A 73 -1.22 6.57 7.40
CA GLN A 73 -2.57 6.02 7.35
C GLN A 73 -2.75 4.99 6.22
N ALA A 74 -2.14 5.24 5.05
CA ALA A 74 -2.16 4.29 3.93
C ALA A 74 -1.43 2.97 4.28
N LEU A 75 -0.25 3.05 4.91
CA LEU A 75 0.53 1.88 5.32
C LEU A 75 -0.14 1.08 6.44
N GLU A 76 -0.75 1.75 7.42
CA GLU A 76 -1.53 1.11 8.48
C GLU A 76 -2.74 0.37 7.89
N THR A 77 -3.49 1.03 7.02
CA THR A 77 -4.65 0.44 6.33
C THR A 77 -4.23 -0.76 5.47
N LEU A 78 -3.12 -0.64 4.74
CA LEU A 78 -2.55 -1.73 3.96
C LEU A 78 -2.17 -2.92 4.84
N ASN A 79 -1.53 -2.68 5.98
CA ASN A 79 -1.06 -3.75 6.86
C ASN A 79 -2.24 -4.60 7.37
N VAL A 80 -3.34 -3.94 7.78
CA VAL A 80 -4.59 -4.61 8.15
C VAL A 80 -5.15 -5.39 6.96
N ALA A 81 -5.26 -4.75 5.79
CA ALA A 81 -5.79 -5.38 4.58
C ALA A 81 -4.99 -6.63 4.16
N LEU A 82 -3.66 -6.55 4.16
CA LEU A 82 -2.80 -7.68 3.81
C LEU A 82 -2.90 -8.81 4.83
N THR A 83 -2.91 -8.49 6.12
CA THR A 83 -3.02 -9.48 7.20
C THR A 83 -4.36 -10.22 7.13
N THR A 84 -5.47 -9.51 6.93
CA THR A 84 -6.80 -10.13 6.82
C THR A 84 -6.95 -10.99 5.56
N ASN A 85 -6.31 -10.64 4.45
CA ASN A 85 -6.53 -11.31 3.15
C ASN A 85 -5.47 -12.34 2.75
N PHE A 86 -4.25 -12.22 3.30
CA PHE A 86 -3.11 -13.09 2.98
C PHE A 86 -2.44 -13.68 4.21
N GLY A 87 -2.84 -13.28 5.42
CA GLY A 87 -2.34 -13.88 6.65
C GLY A 87 -2.77 -15.35 6.79
N SER A 88 -1.89 -16.18 7.33
CA SER A 88 -2.24 -17.52 7.78
C SER A 88 -2.91 -17.41 9.15
N ILE A 89 -4.16 -17.87 9.27
CA ILE A 89 -4.75 -18.06 10.59
C ILE A 89 -4.13 -19.34 11.17
N THR A 90 -3.08 -19.19 11.96
CA THR A 90 -2.59 -20.29 12.79
C THR A 90 -3.52 -20.41 13.99
N LEU A 91 -4.63 -21.14 13.83
CA LEU A 91 -5.46 -21.55 14.96
C LEU A 91 -4.66 -22.59 15.75
N SER A 92 -3.81 -22.14 16.67
CA SER A 92 -3.36 -22.98 17.77
C SER A 92 -4.56 -23.18 18.70
N LEU A 93 -5.48 -24.06 18.31
CA LEU A 93 -6.43 -24.65 19.24
C LEU A 93 -5.58 -25.44 20.24
N ILE A 94 -5.30 -24.80 21.36
CA ILE A 94 -4.66 -25.42 22.52
C ILE A 94 -5.56 -26.59 22.89
N HIS A 95 -5.03 -27.79 22.72
CA HIS A 95 -5.60 -29.04 23.22
C HIS A 95 -5.22 -29.20 24.70
#